data_AF-A0A2H0SNC4-F1
#
_entry.id   AF-A0A2H0SNC4-F1
#
_cell.length_a   1.000
_cell.length_b   1.000
_cell.length_c   1.000
_cell.angle_alpha   90.00
_cell.angle_beta   90.00
_cell.angle_gamma   90.00
#
_symmetry.space_group_name_H-M   'P 1'
#
loop_
_entity.id
_entity.type
_entity.pdbx_description
1 polymer ?
#
loop_
_entity_poly.entity_id
_entity_poly.type
_entity_poly.pdbx_seq_one_letter_code
_entity_poly.pdbx_strand_id
1 'polypeptide(L)' 'QFVQWEANKKVKKLYKKPLQPNETELQKNPRARSAKLRGVEKI' A
#
# COMPACT_ATOMS: atom_id res chain seq x y z
N GLN A 1 6.93 9.81 -4.03
CA GLN A 1 7.64 9.76 -2.73
C GLN A 1 8.28 8.39 -2.45
N PHE A 2 7.54 7.31 -2.15
CA PHE A 2 8.15 6.00 -1.80
C PHE A 2 9.07 5.39 -2.87
N VAL A 3 8.81 5.64 -4.16
CA VAL A 3 9.68 5.21 -5.27
C VAL A 3 11.05 5.88 -5.21
N GLN A 4 11.10 7.19 -4.92
CA GLN A 4 12.36 7.91 -4.75
C GLN A 4 13.11 7.45 -3.50
N TRP A 5 12.40 7.09 -2.42
CA TRP A 5 13.05 6.59 -1.21
C TRP A 5 13.68 5.21 -1.41
N GLU A 6 13.05 4.34 -2.19
CA GLU A 6 13.64 3.07 -2.61
C GLU A 6 14.85 3.29 -3.53
N ALA A 7 14.74 4.20 -4.50
CA ALA A 7 15.87 4.56 -5.37
C ALA A 7 17.05 5.12 -4.56
N ASN A 8 16.78 5.89 -3.51
CA ASN A 8 17.78 6.43 -2.59
C ASN A 8 18.20 5.43 -1.49
N LYS A 9 17.81 4.15 -1.59
CA LYS A 9 18.12 3.06 -0.63
C LYS A 9 17.74 3.37 0.83
N LYS A 10 16.75 4.24 1.07
CA LYS A 10 16.27 4.58 2.42
C LYS A 10 15.21 3.61 2.93
N VAL A 11 14.47 2.99 2.02
CA VAL A 11 13.39 2.03 2.33
C VAL A 11 13.32 0.96 1.25
N LYS A 12 12.79 -0.21 1.59
CA LYS A 12 12.44 -1.28 0.63
C LYS A 12 10.92 -1.38 0.52
N LYS A 13 10.35 -1.39 -0.70
CA LYS A 13 8.90 -1.61 -0.85
C LYS A 13 8.57 -3.08 -0.57
N LEU A 14 7.58 -3.31 0.29
CA LEU A 14 7.06 -4.65 0.58
C LEU A 14 6.19 -5.17 -0.57
N TYR A 15 5.38 -4.29 -1.16
CA TYR A 15 4.48 -4.61 -2.26
C TYR A 15 4.76 -3.73 -3.48
N LYS A 16 4.89 -4.35 -4.66
CA LYS A 16 5.07 -3.62 -5.93
C LYS A 16 3.82 -2.83 -6.32
N LYS A 17 2.63 -3.40 -6.09
CA LYS A 17 1.32 -2.77 -6.28
C LYS A 17 0.64 -2.57 -4.92
N PRO A 18 -0.20 -1.54 -4.75
CA PRO A 18 -0.93 -1.35 -3.48
C PRO A 18 -1.88 -2.52 -3.23
N LEU A 19 -2.07 -2.86 -1.96
CA LEU A 19 -3.12 -3.79 -1.53
C LEU A 19 -4.48 -3.08 -1.55
N GLN A 20 -5.49 -3.78 -2.02
CA GLN A 20 -6.88 -3.32 -2.06
C GLN A 20 -7.72 -4.12 -1.06
N PRO A 21 -8.82 -3.54 -0.54
CA PRO A 21 -9.75 -4.26 0.33
C PRO A 21 -10.38 -5.43 -0.42
N ASN A 22 -10.76 -6.46 0.32
CA ASN A 22 -11.49 -7.59 -0.25
C ASN A 22 -13.00 -7.30 -0.39
N GLU A 23 -13.71 -8.14 -1.14
CA GLU A 23 -15.14 -7.94 -1.43
C GLU A 23 -16.01 -7.86 -0.16
N THR A 24 -15.71 -8.69 0.84
CA THR A 24 -16.44 -8.72 2.12
C THR A 24 -16.27 -7.42 2.91
N GLU A 25 -15.07 -6.84 2.91
CA GLU A 25 -14.78 -5.54 3.52
C GLU A 25 -15.47 -4.39 2.79
N LEU A 26 -15.57 -4.47 1.45
CA LEU A 26 -16.29 -3.47 0.65
C LEU A 26 -17.78 -3.44 0.96
N GLN A 27 -18.39 -4.60 1.22
CA GLN A 27 -19.79 -4.70 1.62
C GLN A 27 -20.03 -4.17 3.03
N LYS A 28 -19.15 -4.51 3.99
CA LYS A 28 -19.28 -4.07 5.39
C LYS A 28 -18.89 -2.60 5.60
N ASN A 29 -17.95 -2.09 4.82
CA ASN A 29 -17.45 -0.72 4.92
C ASN A 29 -17.29 -0.08 3.52
N PRO A 30 -18.33 0.62 3.02
CA PRO A 30 -18.28 1.31 1.75
C PRO A 30 -17.16 2.36 1.63
N ARG A 31 -16.67 2.91 2.76
CA ARG A 31 -15.55 3.88 2.76
C ARG A 31 -14.22 3.24 2.41
N ALA A 32 -14.10 1.91 2.50
CA ALA A 32 -12.90 1.19 2.12
C ALA A 32 -12.71 1.12 0.59
N ARG A 33 -13.74 1.38 -0.23
CA ARG A 33 -13.74 1.13 -1.69
C ARG A 33 -12.58 1.74 -2.46
N SER A 34 -12.08 2.89 -2.05
CA SER A 34 -10.97 3.57 -2.70
C SER A 34 -9.62 3.40 -1.99
N ALA A 35 -9.58 2.63 -0.90
CA ALA A 35 -8.36 2.46 -0.11
C ALA A 35 -7.28 1.71 -0.90
N LYS A 36 -6.04 2.19 -0.78
CA LYS A 36 -4.85 1.62 -1.43
C LYS A 36 -3.71 1.59 -0.41
N LEU A 37 -3.50 0.43 0.21
CA LEU A 37 -2.46 0.28 1.23
C LEU A 37 -1.09 0.06 0.58
N ARG A 38 -0.09 0.82 1.02
CA ARG A 38 1.30 0.73 0.56
C ARG A 38 2.21 0.60 1.79
N GLY A 39 2.99 -0.47 1.84
CA GLY A 39 3.94 -0.73 2.93
C GLY A 39 5.39 -0.58 2.47
N VAL A 40 6.21 -0.04 3.34
CA VAL A 40 7.67 0.07 3.15
C VAL A 40 8.38 -0.38 4.42
N GLU A 41 9.53 -1.02 4.26
CA GLU A 41 10.43 -1.42 5.34
C GLU A 41 11.61 -0.46 5.39
N LYS A 42 11.98 0.01 6.58
CA LYS A 42 13.16 0.87 6.76
C LYS A 42 14.42 -0.01 6.70
N ILE A 43 15.40 0.45 5.92
CA ILE A 43 16.74 -0.15 5.84
C ILE A 43 17.62 0.49 6.92
#